data_AF-A0A819LUU5-F1
#
_entry.id   AF-A0A819LUU5-F1
#
_cell.length_a   1.000
_cell.length_b   1.000
_cell.length_c   1.000
_cell.angle_alpha   90.00
_cell.angle_beta   90.00
_cell.angle_gamma   90.00
#
_symmetry.space_group_name_H-M   'P 1'
#
loop_
_entity.id
_entity.type
_entity.pdbx_description
1 polymer ?
#
loop_
_entity_poly.entity_id
_entity_poly.type
_entity_poly.pdbx_seq_one_letter_code
_entity_poly.pdbx_strand_id
1 'polypeptide(L)'
;MEEKLKDTTIYTEVTDLTNKIKSALSNFTQKLFQQYKITQGQQKYLTSIDNIPTVRGQPKLHKIDKSMTIITSSRDTIISPISQLAFSLIKELRKLIKRNIINTKNFVEIISKIKLDSNDNLASLDISDMFNNIPVTRAIDIAIYRREQSTAFNNSLFTKSVVKQMIQTSLNNSFIRFNNKYYRQKSGLPMEANKLIEQTIRSINQPLDVHIKKKKEYSYSIVIPYVPGVEILKRRLEKLKIRVFFSYKNKIKSLFNSCIKQENKSIIYQLECECNNIYNGETKVGIWKRMK
;
A
#
# COMPACT_ATOMS: atom_id res chain seq x y z
N MET A 1 -16.03 -6.12 16.10
CA MET A 1 -15.07 -7.02 15.41
C MET A 1 -15.79 -8.09 14.61
N GLU A 2 -16.68 -8.87 15.24
CA GLU A 2 -17.39 -9.95 14.57
C GLU A 2 -18.16 -9.47 13.32
N GLU A 3 -18.86 -8.34 13.41
CA GLU A 3 -19.52 -7.70 12.27
C GLU A 3 -18.56 -7.42 11.09
N LYS A 4 -17.34 -6.96 11.38
CA LYS A 4 -16.31 -6.70 10.36
C LYS A 4 -15.75 -7.98 9.74
N LEU A 5 -15.71 -9.08 10.48
CA LEU A 5 -15.31 -10.39 9.95
C LEU A 5 -16.43 -11.08 9.16
N LYS A 6 -17.68 -10.70 9.41
CA LYS A 6 -18.86 -11.11 8.61
C LYS A 6 -18.97 -10.36 7.29
N ASP A 7 -18.14 -9.34 7.04
CA ASP A 7 -18.05 -8.66 5.75
C ASP A 7 -17.52 -9.63 4.68
N THR A 8 -18.45 -10.21 3.93
CA THR A 8 -18.14 -11.20 2.89
C THR A 8 -17.41 -10.59 1.70
N THR A 9 -17.29 -9.28 1.59
CA THR A 9 -16.46 -8.66 0.55
C THR A 9 -14.96 -8.80 0.86
N ILE A 10 -14.61 -8.85 2.15
CA ILE A 10 -13.22 -8.88 2.63
C ILE A 10 -12.84 -10.28 3.15
N TYR A 11 -13.72 -10.95 3.89
CA TYR A 11 -13.41 -12.21 4.56
C TYR A 11 -14.32 -13.35 4.12
N THR A 12 -13.82 -14.58 4.28
CA THR A 12 -14.59 -15.82 4.15
C THR A 12 -14.35 -16.67 5.40
N GLU A 13 -15.39 -17.18 6.03
CA GLU A 13 -15.25 -18.20 7.07
C GLU A 13 -14.76 -19.51 6.41
N VAL A 14 -13.75 -20.15 7.01
CA VAL A 14 -13.10 -21.36 6.47
C VAL A 14 -12.91 -22.39 7.58
N THR A 15 -12.62 -23.63 7.21
CA THR A 15 -12.15 -24.64 8.16
C THR A 15 -10.73 -24.34 8.62
N ASP A 16 -10.28 -25.01 9.68
CA ASP A 16 -8.91 -24.88 10.15
C ASP A 16 -7.91 -25.30 9.05
N LEU A 17 -7.08 -24.35 8.58
CA LEU A 17 -6.05 -24.56 7.55
C LEU A 17 -4.66 -24.80 8.15
N THR A 18 -4.52 -24.87 9.47
CA THR A 18 -3.23 -24.94 10.17
C THR A 18 -2.38 -26.10 9.67
N ASN A 19 -2.94 -27.31 9.61
CA ASN A 19 -2.22 -28.50 9.14
C ASN A 19 -1.80 -28.37 7.67
N LYS A 20 -2.67 -27.79 6.82
CA LYS A 20 -2.33 -27.54 5.41
C LYS A 20 -1.15 -26.59 5.28
N ILE A 21 -1.10 -25.53 6.09
CA ILE A 21 0.00 -24.57 6.12
C ILE A 21 1.28 -25.26 6.64
N LYS A 22 1.20 -26.04 7.73
CA LYS A 22 2.33 -26.81 8.27
C LYS A 22 2.92 -27.76 7.22
N SER A 23 2.08 -28.56 6.56
CA SER A 23 2.53 -29.49 5.53
C SER A 23 3.17 -28.76 4.34
N ALA A 24 2.57 -27.67 3.88
CA ALA A 24 3.13 -26.87 2.79
C ALA A 24 4.50 -26.26 3.18
N LEU A 25 4.62 -25.75 4.40
CA LEU A 25 5.86 -25.19 4.92
C LEU A 25 6.93 -26.25 5.09
N SER A 26 6.61 -27.40 5.69
CA SER A 26 7.52 -28.54 5.87
C SER A 26 8.04 -29.06 4.53
N ASN A 27 7.15 -29.26 3.55
CA ASN A 27 7.54 -29.67 2.19
C ASN A 27 8.46 -28.65 1.53
N PHE A 28 8.20 -27.35 1.73
CA PHE A 28 9.03 -26.29 1.18
C PHE A 28 10.41 -26.25 1.85
N THR A 29 10.48 -26.31 3.18
CA THR A 29 11.75 -26.28 3.92
C THR A 29 12.58 -27.54 3.69
N GLN A 30 11.95 -28.71 3.55
CA GLN A 30 12.63 -29.95 3.18
C GLN A 30 13.29 -29.84 1.80
N LYS A 31 12.60 -29.27 0.80
CA LYS A 31 13.20 -29.03 -0.52
C LYS A 31 14.41 -28.10 -0.44
N LEU A 32 14.34 -27.04 0.36
CA LEU A 32 15.47 -26.12 0.55
C LEU A 32 16.66 -26.82 1.22
N PHE A 33 16.41 -27.68 2.19
CA PHE A 33 17.43 -28.45 2.87
C PHE A 33 18.11 -29.46 1.94
N GLN A 34 17.32 -30.22 1.16
CA GLN A 34 17.84 -31.16 0.15
C GLN A 34 18.67 -30.47 -0.93
N GLN A 35 18.37 -29.20 -1.24
CA GLN A 35 19.14 -28.39 -2.18
C GLN A 35 20.34 -27.68 -1.53
N TYR A 36 20.67 -27.99 -0.28
CA TYR A 36 21.75 -27.36 0.50
C TYR A 36 21.63 -25.82 0.60
N LYS A 37 20.41 -25.27 0.47
CA LYS A 37 20.15 -23.82 0.56
C LYS A 37 20.00 -23.34 2.00
N ILE A 38 19.67 -24.26 2.91
CA ILE A 38 19.53 -24.00 4.35
C ILE A 38 20.18 -25.13 5.14
N THR A 39 20.59 -24.83 6.37
CA THR A 39 21.11 -25.84 7.32
C THR A 39 19.96 -26.60 7.99
N GLN A 40 20.28 -27.74 8.62
CA GLN A 40 19.30 -28.50 9.41
C GLN A 40 18.73 -27.66 10.57
N GLY A 41 19.56 -26.82 11.21
CA GLY A 41 19.11 -25.90 12.26
C GLY A 41 18.10 -24.87 11.73
N GLN A 42 18.36 -24.31 10.55
CA GLN A 42 17.43 -23.40 9.88
C GLN A 42 16.13 -24.11 9.47
N GLN A 43 16.19 -25.34 8.96
CA GLN A 43 14.99 -26.12 8.65
C GLN A 43 14.11 -26.31 9.88
N LYS A 44 14.70 -26.73 11.01
CA LYS A 44 13.98 -26.90 12.29
C LYS A 44 13.36 -25.59 12.77
N TYR A 45 14.10 -24.48 12.71
CA TYR A 45 13.60 -23.17 13.08
C TYR A 45 12.44 -22.70 12.19
N LEU A 46 12.51 -22.95 10.88
CA LEU A 46 11.44 -22.55 9.96
C LEU A 46 10.12 -23.27 10.23
N THR A 47 10.14 -24.40 10.93
CA THR A 47 8.95 -25.19 11.29
C THR A 47 8.72 -25.27 12.80
N SER A 48 9.33 -24.39 13.60
CA SER A 48 9.33 -24.51 15.07
C SER A 48 8.11 -23.89 15.77
N ILE A 49 7.24 -23.19 15.04
CA ILE A 49 6.15 -22.42 15.61
C ILE A 49 4.82 -22.92 15.06
N ASP A 50 3.87 -23.19 15.97
CA ASP A 50 2.57 -23.75 15.65
C ASP A 50 1.40 -22.77 15.82
N ASN A 51 1.67 -21.63 16.48
CA ASN A 51 0.67 -20.61 16.71
C ASN A 51 0.14 -20.04 15.40
N ILE A 52 -1.15 -19.72 15.37
CA ILE A 52 -1.79 -19.11 14.21
C ILE A 52 -2.09 -17.63 14.46
N PRO A 53 -2.16 -16.81 13.40
CA PRO A 53 -2.54 -15.41 13.54
C PRO A 53 -3.91 -15.24 14.19
N THR A 54 -4.01 -14.25 15.07
CA THR A 54 -5.26 -13.81 15.68
C THR A 54 -5.57 -12.39 15.25
N VAL A 55 -6.72 -11.86 15.65
CA VAL A 55 -7.08 -10.46 15.39
C VAL A 55 -7.47 -9.73 16.65
N ARG A 56 -7.19 -8.43 16.65
CA ARG A 56 -7.62 -7.47 17.67
C ARG A 56 -8.29 -6.27 17.02
N GLY A 57 -9.21 -5.65 17.75
CA GLY A 57 -9.91 -4.45 17.31
C GLY A 57 -9.18 -3.20 17.80
N GLN A 58 -8.90 -2.26 16.90
CA GLN A 58 -8.44 -0.93 17.26
C GLN A 58 -9.52 0.10 16.95
N PRO A 59 -10.15 0.72 17.96
CA PRO A 59 -11.16 1.75 17.74
C PRO A 59 -10.53 3.03 17.18
N LYS A 60 -11.15 3.62 16.16
CA LYS A 60 -10.77 4.94 15.62
C LYS A 60 -11.43 6.02 16.47
N LEU A 61 -10.83 6.30 17.64
CA LEU A 61 -11.35 7.26 18.63
C LEU A 61 -11.55 8.68 18.06
N HIS A 62 -10.82 9.02 16.99
CA HIS A 62 -10.90 10.31 16.32
C HIS A 62 -12.08 10.43 15.32
N LYS A 63 -12.84 9.35 15.08
CA LYS A 63 -14.02 9.37 14.21
C LYS A 63 -15.30 9.40 15.02
N ILE A 64 -16.29 10.15 14.53
CA ILE A 64 -17.60 10.32 15.18
C ILE A 64 -18.32 8.97 15.33
N ASP A 65 -18.24 8.13 14.29
CA ASP A 65 -18.80 6.77 14.26
C ASP A 65 -18.05 5.79 15.18
N LYS A 66 -16.91 6.21 15.77
CA LYS A 66 -15.98 5.37 16.54
C LYS A 66 -15.68 4.03 15.84
N SER A 67 -15.65 4.03 14.51
CA SER A 67 -15.46 2.82 13.71
C SER A 67 -14.18 2.07 14.11
N MET A 68 -14.24 0.75 14.06
CA MET A 68 -13.12 -0.11 14.46
C MET A 68 -12.33 -0.60 13.25
N THR A 69 -11.01 -0.70 13.41
CA THR A 69 -10.12 -1.37 12.46
C THR A 69 -9.72 -2.73 13.02
N ILE A 70 -9.77 -3.76 12.19
CA ILE A 70 -9.22 -5.07 12.53
C ILE A 70 -7.72 -5.03 12.29
N ILE A 71 -6.95 -5.44 13.29
CA ILE A 71 -5.50 -5.62 13.21
C ILE A 71 -5.19 -7.10 13.33
N THR A 72 -4.34 -7.59 12.44
CA THR A 72 -3.85 -8.97 12.50
C THR A 72 -2.63 -9.06 13.40
N SER A 73 -2.72 -9.90 14.42
CA SER A 73 -1.62 -10.26 15.31
C SER A 73 -0.92 -11.51 14.78
N SER A 74 0.19 -11.31 14.10
CA SER A 74 0.95 -12.36 13.40
C SER A 74 2.36 -12.61 13.95
N ARG A 75 2.69 -12.02 15.10
CA ARG A 75 3.96 -12.27 15.79
C ARG A 75 3.98 -13.68 16.34
N ASP A 76 5.14 -14.32 16.24
CA ASP A 76 5.39 -15.67 16.74
C ASP A 76 4.31 -16.66 16.31
N THR A 77 3.99 -16.61 15.01
CA THR A 77 3.09 -17.55 14.33
C THR A 77 3.86 -18.46 13.39
N ILE A 78 3.17 -19.49 12.88
CA ILE A 78 3.68 -20.48 11.92
C ILE A 78 4.38 -19.86 10.70
N ILE A 79 4.03 -18.63 10.30
CA ILE A 79 4.67 -17.94 9.19
C ILE A 79 5.80 -17.00 9.60
N SER A 80 5.97 -16.70 10.89
CA SER A 80 6.94 -15.71 11.33
C SER A 80 8.38 -16.08 10.94
N PRO A 81 8.85 -17.34 11.13
CA PRO A 81 10.21 -17.71 10.74
C PRO A 81 10.49 -17.52 9.24
N ILE A 82 9.58 -18.00 8.38
CA ILE A 82 9.75 -17.87 6.93
C ILE A 82 9.63 -16.41 6.47
N SER A 83 8.79 -15.61 7.14
CA SER A 83 8.65 -14.18 6.87
C SER A 83 9.89 -13.39 7.27
N GLN A 84 10.56 -13.75 8.36
CA GLN A 84 11.84 -13.15 8.75
C GLN A 84 12.94 -13.48 7.73
N LEU A 85 13.00 -14.73 7.27
CA LEU A 85 13.94 -15.15 6.22
C LEU A 85 13.65 -14.43 4.90
N ALA A 86 12.39 -14.38 4.46
CA ALA A 86 12.00 -13.64 3.26
C ALA A 86 12.34 -12.14 3.39
N PHE A 87 12.14 -11.55 4.56
CA PHE A 87 12.47 -10.15 4.81
C PHE A 87 13.99 -9.88 4.76
N SER A 88 14.82 -10.72 5.38
CA SER A 88 16.28 -10.54 5.37
C SER A 88 16.86 -10.49 3.95
N LEU A 89 16.19 -11.18 3.04
CA LEU A 89 16.50 -11.26 1.63
C LEU A 89 16.07 -10.01 0.83
N ILE A 90 15.00 -9.31 1.22
CA ILE A 90 14.48 -8.15 0.48
C ILE A 90 14.65 -6.80 1.18
N LYS A 91 15.12 -6.77 2.44
CA LYS A 91 15.19 -5.54 3.25
C LYS A 91 16.01 -4.42 2.57
N GLU A 92 17.06 -4.80 1.85
CA GLU A 92 17.96 -3.86 1.18
C GLU A 92 17.31 -3.16 -0.03
N LEU A 93 16.23 -3.72 -0.59
CA LEU A 93 15.51 -3.11 -1.72
C LEU A 93 14.94 -1.73 -1.37
N ARG A 94 14.69 -1.47 -0.08
CA ARG A 94 14.25 -0.16 0.40
C ARG A 94 15.24 0.96 0.03
N LYS A 95 16.54 0.64 -0.08
CA LYS A 95 17.60 1.60 -0.46
C LYS A 95 17.54 2.00 -1.94
N LEU A 96 16.93 1.16 -2.80
CA LEU A 96 16.81 1.44 -4.24
C LEU A 96 15.71 2.45 -4.57
N ILE A 97 14.95 2.89 -3.56
CA ILE A 97 13.78 3.75 -3.73
C ILE A 97 14.25 5.21 -3.72
N LYS A 98 14.41 5.77 -4.91
CA LYS A 98 15.00 7.12 -5.13
C LYS A 98 14.19 8.27 -4.54
N ARG A 99 12.86 8.12 -4.38
CA ARG A 99 11.96 9.16 -3.88
C ARG A 99 11.25 8.71 -2.61
N ASN A 100 12.04 8.37 -1.59
CA ASN A 100 11.52 8.01 -0.28
C ASN A 100 11.74 9.15 0.71
N ILE A 101 10.68 9.60 1.36
CA ILE A 101 10.76 10.51 2.50
C ILE A 101 11.10 9.65 3.72
N ILE A 102 12.27 9.87 4.30
CA ILE A 102 12.79 8.98 5.36
C ILE A 102 12.24 9.40 6.73
N ASN A 103 12.12 10.70 6.98
CA ASN A 103 11.65 11.27 8.23
C ASN A 103 11.11 12.68 8.03
N THR A 104 10.52 13.26 9.08
CA THR A 104 9.93 14.61 9.06
C THR A 104 10.97 15.69 8.72
N LYS A 105 12.21 15.55 9.20
CA LYS A 105 13.28 16.52 8.91
C LYS A 105 13.60 16.54 7.41
N ASN A 106 13.79 15.36 6.82
CA ASN A 106 14.04 15.19 5.39
C ASN A 106 12.85 15.67 4.54
N PHE A 107 11.62 15.47 5.01
CA PHE A 107 10.43 16.01 4.35
C PHE A 107 10.47 17.54 4.30
N VAL A 108 10.71 18.19 5.44
CA VAL A 108 10.77 19.67 5.54
C VAL A 108 11.90 20.21 4.66
N GLU A 109 13.07 19.58 4.67
CA GLU A 109 14.21 19.96 3.82
C GLU A 109 13.93 19.83 2.32
N ILE A 110 13.12 18.84 1.90
CA ILE A 110 12.73 18.67 0.49
C ILE A 110 11.71 19.72 0.10
N ILE A 111 10.66 19.91 0.91
CA ILE A 111 9.56 20.82 0.59
C ILE A 111 10.01 22.28 0.64
N SER A 112 10.90 22.66 1.57
CA SER A 112 11.38 24.04 1.69
C SER A 112 12.16 24.53 0.47
N LYS A 113 12.69 23.61 -0.35
CA LYS A 113 13.42 23.94 -1.59
C LYS A 113 12.51 24.11 -2.79
N ILE A 114 11.23 23.77 -2.68
CA ILE A 114 10.27 23.89 -3.78
C ILE A 114 9.80 25.35 -3.85
N LYS A 115 10.16 26.04 -4.93
CA LYS A 115 9.57 27.35 -5.27
C LYS A 115 8.24 27.12 -5.97
N LEU A 116 7.21 27.85 -5.54
CA LEU A 116 5.87 27.77 -6.10
C LEU A 116 5.63 28.99 -6.99
N ASP A 117 5.08 28.75 -8.18
CA ASP A 117 4.59 29.81 -9.06
C ASP A 117 3.12 30.13 -8.76
N SER A 118 2.65 31.31 -9.17
CA SER A 118 1.27 31.76 -8.95
C SER A 118 0.20 30.87 -9.62
N ASN A 119 0.60 30.02 -10.57
CA ASN A 119 -0.27 29.07 -11.27
C ASN A 119 -0.19 27.64 -10.72
N ASP A 120 0.67 27.38 -9.73
CA ASP A 120 0.82 26.06 -9.16
C ASP A 120 -0.37 25.69 -8.26
N ASN A 121 -0.77 24.43 -8.31
CA ASN A 121 -1.85 23.90 -7.51
C ASN A 121 -1.32 22.79 -6.60
N LEU A 122 -1.65 22.88 -5.31
CA LEU A 122 -1.36 21.81 -4.36
C LEU A 122 -2.49 20.78 -4.38
N ALA A 123 -2.14 19.51 -4.55
CA ALA A 123 -3.05 18.39 -4.41
C ALA A 123 -2.56 17.43 -3.34
N SER A 124 -3.42 17.11 -2.37
CA SER A 124 -3.20 16.03 -1.40
C SER A 124 -4.12 14.87 -1.74
N LEU A 125 -3.54 13.69 -1.90
CA LEU A 125 -4.25 12.47 -2.27
C LEU A 125 -4.11 11.45 -1.14
N ASP A 126 -5.24 10.93 -0.67
CA ASP A 126 -5.29 9.86 0.31
C ASP A 126 -5.74 8.55 -0.36
N ILE A 127 -5.07 7.45 -0.03
CA ILE A 127 -5.43 6.13 -0.56
C ILE A 127 -6.41 5.50 0.41
N SER A 128 -7.66 5.33 -0.02
CA SER A 128 -8.66 4.59 0.74
C SER A 128 -8.27 3.11 0.82
N ASP A 129 -8.20 2.58 2.04
CA ASP A 129 -8.05 1.16 2.33
C ASP A 129 -6.89 0.48 1.56
N MET A 130 -5.69 1.06 1.74
CA MET A 130 -4.50 0.64 1.01
C MET A 130 -4.24 -0.87 1.13
N PHE A 131 -4.32 -1.45 2.33
CA PHE A 131 -3.93 -2.84 2.58
C PHE A 131 -4.81 -3.85 1.83
N ASN A 132 -6.13 -3.63 1.81
CA ASN A 132 -7.07 -4.52 1.13
C ASN A 132 -6.97 -4.42 -0.41
N ASN A 133 -6.41 -3.31 -0.91
CA ASN A 133 -6.30 -3.01 -2.34
C ASN A 133 -4.89 -3.21 -2.93
N ILE A 134 -3.92 -3.72 -2.17
CA ILE A 134 -2.58 -4.02 -2.70
C ILE A 134 -2.67 -5.20 -3.69
N PRO A 135 -2.20 -5.04 -4.95
CA PRO A 135 -2.10 -6.15 -5.90
C PRO A 135 -0.90 -7.03 -5.56
N VAL A 136 -1.07 -7.95 -4.60
CA VAL A 136 0.01 -8.73 -3.96
C VAL A 136 0.94 -9.38 -4.98
N THR A 137 0.40 -10.09 -5.98
CA THR A 137 1.21 -10.76 -7.01
C THR A 137 2.13 -9.79 -7.75
N ARG A 138 1.58 -8.66 -8.23
CA ARG A 138 2.35 -7.62 -8.93
C ARG A 138 3.42 -7.04 -8.02
N ALA A 139 3.08 -6.84 -6.75
CA ALA A 139 3.98 -6.28 -5.76
C ALA A 139 5.20 -7.19 -5.50
N ILE A 140 4.97 -8.51 -5.47
CA ILE A 140 6.02 -9.53 -5.38
C ILE A 140 6.89 -9.50 -6.63
N ASP A 141 6.29 -9.47 -7.83
CA ASP A 141 7.04 -9.45 -9.08
C ASP A 141 7.97 -8.23 -9.18
N ILE A 142 7.48 -7.05 -8.77
CA ILE A 142 8.30 -5.83 -8.73
C ILE A 142 9.43 -5.97 -7.69
N ALA A 143 9.17 -6.58 -6.52
CA ALA A 143 10.20 -6.78 -5.51
C ALA A 143 11.32 -7.70 -6.02
N ILE A 144 10.95 -8.79 -6.69
CA ILE A 144 11.90 -9.71 -7.31
C ILE A 144 12.69 -9.02 -8.42
N TYR A 145 12.02 -8.26 -9.30
CA TYR A 145 12.69 -7.52 -10.38
C TYR A 145 13.70 -6.50 -9.85
N ARG A 146 13.34 -5.70 -8.83
CA ARG A 146 14.28 -4.75 -8.23
C ARG A 146 15.46 -5.44 -7.55
N ARG A 147 15.25 -6.66 -7.03
CA ARG A 147 16.29 -7.43 -6.39
C ARG A 147 17.35 -7.94 -7.35
N GLU A 148 16.95 -8.28 -8.58
CA GLU A 148 17.89 -8.66 -9.65
C GLU A 148 18.89 -7.55 -9.99
N GLN A 149 18.55 -6.29 -9.69
CA GLN A 149 19.43 -5.14 -9.87
C GLN A 149 20.45 -4.97 -8.73
N SER A 150 20.42 -5.82 -7.70
CA SER A 150 21.32 -5.75 -6.54
C SER A 150 22.41 -6.82 -6.61
N THR A 151 23.68 -6.40 -6.51
CA THR A 151 24.84 -7.31 -6.47
C THR A 151 24.77 -8.32 -5.32
N ALA A 152 24.17 -7.94 -4.19
CA ALA A 152 23.97 -8.83 -3.03
C ALA A 152 23.06 -10.03 -3.34
N PHE A 153 22.17 -9.93 -4.33
CA PHE A 153 21.32 -11.04 -4.74
C PHE A 153 22.03 -12.01 -5.68
N ASN A 154 22.86 -11.50 -6.59
CA ASN A 154 23.64 -12.36 -7.50
C ASN A 154 24.58 -13.30 -6.73
N ASN A 155 24.98 -12.92 -5.52
CA ASN A 155 25.80 -13.74 -4.63
C ASN A 155 24.98 -14.60 -3.64
N SER A 156 23.64 -14.64 -3.75
CA SER A 156 22.77 -15.38 -2.83
C SER A 156 22.58 -16.83 -3.26
N LEU A 157 22.55 -17.76 -2.29
CA LEU A 157 22.20 -19.17 -2.51
C LEU A 157 20.74 -19.38 -2.96
N PHE A 158 19.88 -18.36 -2.81
CA PHE A 158 18.46 -18.42 -3.13
C PHE A 158 18.20 -17.92 -4.54
N THR A 159 17.60 -18.78 -5.37
CA THR A 159 17.20 -18.41 -6.73
C THR A 159 15.97 -17.49 -6.71
N LYS A 160 15.74 -16.78 -7.82
CA LYS A 160 14.56 -15.94 -8.04
C LYS A 160 13.26 -16.64 -7.66
N SER A 161 13.09 -17.88 -8.15
CA SER A 161 11.91 -18.71 -7.91
C SER A 161 11.71 -19.01 -6.43
N VAL A 162 12.78 -19.39 -5.73
CA VAL A 162 12.72 -19.69 -4.30
C VAL A 162 12.34 -18.46 -3.48
N VAL A 163 12.95 -17.31 -3.77
CA VAL A 163 12.61 -16.06 -3.07
C VAL A 163 11.17 -15.65 -3.33
N LYS A 164 10.71 -15.75 -4.58
CA LYS A 164 9.32 -15.47 -4.94
C LYS A 164 8.37 -16.36 -4.13
N GLN A 165 8.67 -17.65 -4.03
CA GLN A 165 7.89 -18.60 -3.26
C GLN A 165 7.93 -18.32 -1.75
N MET A 166 9.07 -17.91 -1.20
CA MET A 166 9.18 -17.47 0.19
C MET A 166 8.25 -16.29 0.48
N ILE A 167 8.34 -15.22 -0.32
CA ILE A 167 7.51 -14.02 -0.15
C ILE A 167 6.03 -14.36 -0.33
N GLN A 168 5.68 -15.18 -1.32
CA GLN A 168 4.31 -15.65 -1.52
C GLN A 168 3.80 -16.43 -0.31
N THR A 169 4.60 -17.34 0.23
CA THR A 169 4.23 -18.14 1.42
C THR A 169 4.03 -17.26 2.64
N SER A 170 4.90 -16.26 2.84
CA SER A 170 4.79 -15.28 3.92
C SER A 170 3.53 -14.41 3.83
N LEU A 171 3.10 -14.03 2.61
CA LEU A 171 2.00 -13.08 2.40
C LEU A 171 0.65 -13.72 2.11
N ASN A 172 0.62 -14.98 1.65
CA ASN A 172 -0.61 -15.71 1.36
C ASN A 172 -1.29 -16.26 2.63
N ASN A 173 -0.78 -15.91 3.82
CA ASN A 173 -1.38 -16.27 5.10
C ASN A 173 -2.40 -15.25 5.56
N SER A 174 -3.48 -15.16 4.78
CA SER A 174 -4.68 -14.41 5.12
C SER A 174 -5.57 -15.11 6.14
N PHE A 175 -5.06 -16.15 6.80
CA PHE A 175 -5.79 -17.03 7.71
C PHE A 175 -5.63 -16.55 9.16
N ILE A 176 -6.76 -16.30 9.82
CA ILE A 176 -6.85 -15.77 11.18
C ILE A 176 -7.85 -16.56 12.00
N ARG A 177 -7.64 -16.63 13.32
CA ARG A 177 -8.61 -17.16 14.28
C ARG A 177 -9.24 -16.04 15.11
N PHE A 178 -10.56 -16.07 15.25
CA PHE A 178 -11.34 -15.20 16.12
C PHE A 178 -12.54 -15.96 16.70
N ASN A 179 -12.73 -15.92 18.03
CA ASN A 179 -13.82 -16.63 18.73
C ASN A 179 -13.99 -18.10 18.28
N ASN A 180 -12.89 -18.85 18.23
CA ASN A 180 -12.85 -20.26 17.79
C ASN A 180 -13.35 -20.53 16.37
N LYS A 181 -13.52 -19.48 15.56
CA LYS A 181 -13.79 -19.55 14.13
C LYS A 181 -12.56 -19.11 13.35
N TYR A 182 -12.48 -19.59 12.12
CA TYR A 182 -11.36 -19.30 11.23
C TYR A 182 -11.85 -18.50 10.03
N TYR A 183 -11.09 -17.48 9.68
CA TYR A 183 -11.42 -16.59 8.57
C TYR A 183 -10.23 -16.47 7.65
N ARG A 184 -10.51 -16.35 6.35
CA ARG A 184 -9.53 -16.03 5.32
C ARG A 184 -9.87 -14.70 4.66
N GLN A 185 -8.93 -13.77 4.62
CA GLN A 185 -9.06 -12.56 3.80
C GLN A 185 -9.00 -12.91 2.31
N LYS A 186 -9.94 -12.38 1.52
CA LYS A 186 -10.12 -12.66 0.09
C LYS A 186 -9.10 -11.92 -0.79
N SER A 187 -8.75 -10.69 -0.43
CA SER A 187 -7.89 -9.83 -1.23
C SER A 187 -7.04 -8.88 -0.38
N GLY A 188 -5.90 -8.47 -0.94
CA GLY A 188 -4.96 -7.58 -0.29
C GLY A 188 -4.08 -8.27 0.74
N LEU A 189 -3.65 -7.51 1.74
CA LEU A 189 -2.81 -7.98 2.84
C LEU A 189 -3.50 -7.72 4.17
N PRO A 190 -3.44 -8.65 5.14
CA PRO A 190 -3.96 -8.37 6.46
C PRO A 190 -3.13 -7.29 7.14
N MET A 191 -3.80 -6.31 7.74
CA MET A 191 -3.11 -5.16 8.31
C MET A 191 -2.25 -5.56 9.51
N GLU A 192 -0.95 -5.23 9.44
CA GLU A 192 0.12 -5.59 10.39
C GLU A 192 0.58 -7.06 10.38
N ALA A 193 0.12 -7.91 9.45
CA ALA A 193 0.49 -9.33 9.43
C ALA A 193 1.97 -9.58 9.12
N ASN A 194 2.62 -8.71 8.35
CA ASN A 194 4.03 -8.80 8.06
C ASN A 194 4.60 -7.41 7.83
N LYS A 195 4.52 -6.56 8.87
CA LYS A 195 4.93 -5.14 8.85
C LYS A 195 6.22 -4.88 8.06
N LEU A 196 7.21 -5.76 8.16
CA LEU A 196 8.49 -5.63 7.47
C LEU A 196 8.43 -5.94 5.96
N ILE A 197 7.74 -7.02 5.54
CA ILE A 197 7.56 -7.34 4.11
C ILE A 197 6.55 -6.37 3.49
N GLU A 198 5.47 -6.05 4.18
CA GLU A 198 4.46 -5.08 3.77
C GLU A 198 5.05 -3.71 3.51
N GLN A 199 5.90 -3.19 4.40
CA GLN A 199 6.59 -1.91 4.21
C GLN A 199 7.56 -1.95 3.02
N THR A 200 8.24 -3.08 2.81
CA THR A 200 9.15 -3.24 1.68
C THR A 200 8.35 -3.28 0.38
N ILE A 201 7.27 -4.05 0.33
CA ILE A 201 6.39 -4.15 -0.83
C ILE A 201 5.67 -2.82 -1.11
N ARG A 202 5.21 -2.12 -0.07
CA ARG A 202 4.61 -0.79 -0.15
C ARG A 202 5.55 0.21 -0.79
N SER A 203 6.78 0.24 -0.32
CA SER A 203 7.78 1.19 -0.78
C SER A 203 8.25 0.84 -2.21
N ILE A 204 8.27 -0.45 -2.55
CA ILE A 204 8.52 -0.97 -3.90
C ILE A 204 7.34 -0.71 -4.86
N ASN A 205 6.10 -0.66 -4.42
CA ASN A 205 4.96 -0.38 -5.32
C ASN A 205 4.90 1.06 -5.86
N GLN A 206 5.93 1.87 -5.66
CA GLN A 206 6.14 3.06 -6.47
C GLN A 206 6.24 2.66 -7.96
N PRO A 207 5.58 3.39 -8.87
CA PRO A 207 5.66 3.11 -10.29
C PRO A 207 7.13 3.05 -10.69
N LEU A 208 7.54 1.91 -11.26
CA LEU A 208 8.75 1.87 -12.07
C LEU A 208 8.56 2.96 -13.12
N ASP A 209 9.52 3.88 -13.28
CA ASP A 209 9.46 4.93 -14.31
C ASP A 209 9.22 4.34 -15.73
N VAL A 210 9.44 3.03 -15.88
CA VAL A 210 9.14 2.19 -17.05
C VAL A 210 7.64 2.10 -17.42
N HIS A 211 6.72 2.47 -16.53
CA HIS A 211 5.28 2.54 -16.82
C HIS A 211 4.71 3.96 -16.76
N ILE A 212 5.54 4.97 -17.03
CA ILE A 212 5.02 6.17 -17.67
C ILE A 212 4.49 5.70 -19.03
N LYS A 213 3.16 5.53 -19.16
CA LYS A 213 2.50 5.39 -20.47
C LYS A 213 3.19 6.39 -21.39
N LYS A 214 3.83 5.92 -22.48
CA LYS A 214 4.48 6.78 -23.49
C LYS A 214 3.62 8.03 -23.64
N LYS A 215 4.16 9.19 -23.23
CA LYS A 215 3.49 10.48 -23.38
C LYS A 215 3.17 10.57 -24.88
N LYS A 216 1.91 10.37 -25.27
CA LYS A 216 1.53 10.47 -26.68
C LYS A 216 1.89 11.90 -27.10
N GLU A 217 2.82 12.04 -28.03
CA GLU A 217 3.13 13.34 -28.64
C GLU A 217 1.92 13.76 -29.47
N TYR A 218 1.27 14.82 -29.02
CA TYR A 218 0.17 15.46 -29.73
C TYR A 218 0.71 16.74 -30.39
N SER A 219 0.41 16.93 -31.66
CA SER A 219 0.84 18.12 -32.41
C SER A 219 -0.04 19.34 -32.09
N TYR A 220 -1.32 19.11 -31.75
CA TYR A 220 -2.30 20.16 -31.47
C TYR A 220 -3.25 19.73 -30.37
N SER A 221 -3.85 20.71 -29.69
CA SER A 221 -4.90 20.49 -28.68
C SER A 221 -6.14 21.32 -28.98
N ILE A 222 -7.33 20.71 -28.84
CA ILE A 222 -8.63 21.35 -29.06
C ILE A 222 -9.54 21.12 -27.85
N VAL A 223 -10.33 22.12 -27.50
CA VAL A 223 -11.39 22.03 -26.48
C VAL A 223 -12.75 22.13 -27.17
N ILE A 224 -13.62 21.13 -26.99
CA ILE A 224 -14.97 21.13 -27.55
C ILE A 224 -16.03 20.87 -26.46
N PRO A 225 -17.24 21.43 -26.56
CA PRO A 225 -18.31 21.10 -25.63
C PRO A 225 -18.68 19.62 -25.69
N TYR A 226 -18.88 19.00 -24.52
CA TYR A 226 -19.36 17.62 -24.45
C TYR A 226 -20.82 17.54 -24.92
N VAL A 227 -21.07 16.66 -25.89
CA VAL A 227 -22.40 16.25 -26.34
C VAL A 227 -22.37 14.72 -26.45
N PRO A 228 -23.42 13.99 -26.04
CA PRO A 228 -23.43 12.52 -26.21
C PRO A 228 -23.11 12.11 -27.65
N GLY A 229 -22.13 11.21 -27.86
CA GLY A 229 -21.69 10.73 -29.17
C GLY A 229 -20.40 11.36 -29.70
N VAL A 230 -19.89 12.45 -29.09
CA VAL A 230 -18.63 13.11 -29.50
C VAL A 230 -17.38 12.29 -29.21
N GLU A 231 -17.50 11.16 -28.50
CA GLU A 231 -16.40 10.24 -28.20
C GLU A 231 -15.82 9.62 -29.48
N ILE A 232 -16.67 9.42 -30.50
CA ILE A 232 -16.25 8.95 -31.83
C ILE A 232 -15.32 9.97 -32.49
N LEU A 233 -15.66 11.25 -32.40
CA LEU A 233 -14.86 12.35 -32.92
C LEU A 233 -13.51 12.44 -32.20
N LYS A 234 -13.51 12.33 -30.87
CA LYS A 234 -12.27 12.25 -30.08
C LYS A 234 -11.38 11.10 -30.53
N ARG A 235 -11.94 9.89 -30.75
CA ARG A 235 -11.17 8.73 -31.22
C ARG A 235 -10.54 8.96 -32.60
N ARG A 236 -11.21 9.68 -33.51
CA ARG A 236 -10.65 10.04 -34.83
C ARG A 236 -9.56 11.11 -34.72
N LEU A 237 -9.78 12.14 -33.91
CA LEU A 237 -8.82 13.23 -33.71
C LEU A 237 -7.55 12.77 -32.97
N GLU A 238 -7.67 11.84 -32.01
CA GLU A 238 -6.52 11.25 -31.33
C GLU A 238 -5.63 10.42 -32.28
N LYS A 239 -6.19 9.84 -33.36
CA LYS A 239 -5.39 9.17 -34.41
C LYS A 239 -4.56 10.17 -35.22
N LEU A 240 -5.05 11.39 -35.39
CA LEU A 240 -4.37 12.49 -36.06
C LEU A 240 -3.40 13.25 -35.13
N LYS A 241 -3.07 12.68 -33.97
CA LYS A 241 -2.24 13.33 -32.93
C LYS A 241 -2.83 14.67 -32.43
N ILE A 242 -4.16 14.82 -32.44
CA ILE A 242 -4.83 15.98 -31.87
C ILE A 242 -5.42 15.60 -30.52
N ARG A 243 -5.03 16.32 -29.46
CA ARG A 243 -5.52 16.11 -28.10
C ARG A 243 -6.85 16.83 -27.90
N VAL A 244 -7.92 16.08 -27.68
CA VAL A 244 -9.26 16.66 -27.47
C VAL A 244 -9.61 16.70 -25.99
N PHE A 245 -9.97 17.88 -25.51
CA PHE A 245 -10.54 18.12 -24.19
C PHE A 245 -12.02 18.44 -24.32
N PHE A 246 -12.82 18.00 -23.35
CA PHE A 246 -14.24 18.31 -23.30
C PHE A 246 -14.53 19.42 -22.29
N SER A 247 -15.26 20.44 -22.72
CA SER A 247 -15.87 21.42 -21.83
C SER A 247 -17.30 20.98 -21.50
N TYR A 248 -17.62 20.89 -20.21
CA TYR A 248 -18.96 20.57 -19.75
C TYR A 248 -19.65 21.87 -19.37
N LYS A 249 -20.89 22.10 -19.84
CA LYS A 249 -21.66 23.32 -19.53
C LYS A 249 -21.94 23.46 -18.02
N ASN A 250 -22.14 22.34 -17.33
CA ASN A 250 -22.40 22.30 -15.89
C ASN A 250 -21.21 21.65 -15.16
N LYS A 251 -20.13 22.42 -14.95
CA LYS A 251 -19.04 21.94 -14.09
C LYS A 251 -19.58 21.88 -12.66
N ILE A 252 -19.25 20.82 -11.91
CA ILE A 252 -19.60 20.71 -10.47
C ILE A 252 -19.23 22.00 -9.70
N LYS A 253 -18.15 22.69 -10.12
CA LYS A 253 -17.75 24.01 -9.58
C LYS A 253 -18.83 25.10 -9.70
N SER A 254 -19.69 25.10 -10.73
CA SER A 254 -20.79 26.07 -10.86
C SER A 254 -21.98 25.74 -9.93
N LEU A 255 -22.04 24.52 -9.40
CA LEU A 255 -22.99 24.13 -8.35
C LEU A 255 -22.45 24.46 -6.94
N PHE A 256 -21.13 24.64 -6.79
CA PHE A 256 -20.50 25.09 -5.56
C PHE A 256 -20.22 26.60 -5.61
N ASN A 257 -21.28 27.41 -5.56
CA ASN A 257 -21.17 28.82 -5.22
C ASN A 257 -21.85 29.08 -3.88
N SER A 258 -21.09 28.91 -2.82
CA SER A 258 -21.26 29.67 -1.59
C SER A 258 -19.90 29.67 -0.90
N CYS A 259 -19.35 30.86 -0.68
CA CYS A 259 -18.31 31.10 0.31
C CYS A 259 -18.82 30.64 1.68
N ILE A 260 -18.69 29.34 1.96
CA ILE A 260 -18.81 28.85 3.33
C ILE A 260 -17.49 29.24 3.97
N LYS A 261 -17.48 30.37 4.69
CA LYS A 261 -16.44 30.63 5.68
C LYS A 261 -16.51 29.48 6.67
N GLN A 262 -15.69 28.45 6.47
CA GLN A 262 -15.53 27.41 7.47
C GLN A 262 -14.83 28.07 8.66
N GLU A 263 -15.51 28.14 9.80
CA GLU A 263 -14.86 28.50 11.05
C GLU A 263 -13.77 27.47 11.36
N ASN A 264 -12.54 27.95 11.53
CA ASN A 264 -11.35 27.13 11.73
C ASN A 264 -11.52 26.26 12.99
N LYS A 265 -11.64 24.95 12.80
CA LYS A 265 -11.71 24.00 13.91
C LYS A 265 -10.29 23.60 14.31
N SER A 266 -9.71 24.44 15.16
CA SER A 266 -8.41 24.25 15.83
C SER A 266 -7.22 24.12 14.88
N ILE A 267 -6.51 25.23 14.72
CA ILE A 267 -5.20 25.31 14.06
C ILE A 267 -4.19 24.52 14.91
N ILE A 268 -3.46 23.58 14.29
CA ILE A 268 -2.40 22.81 14.98
C ILE A 268 -1.03 23.43 14.73
N TYR A 269 -0.80 23.92 13.53
CA TYR A 269 0.34 24.78 13.21
C TYR A 269 -0.02 25.68 12.04
N GLN A 270 0.55 26.88 12.06
CA GLN A 270 0.37 27.91 11.06
C GLN A 270 1.75 28.16 10.44
N LEU A 271 1.85 28.08 9.11
CA LEU A 271 3.06 28.40 8.38
C LEU A 271 2.83 29.68 7.59
N GLU A 272 3.66 30.68 7.85
CA GLU A 272 3.67 31.93 7.11
C GLU A 272 4.58 31.77 5.90
N CYS A 273 4.02 32.02 4.72
CA CYS A 273 4.78 32.04 3.48
C CYS A 273 5.36 33.44 3.25
N GLU A 274 6.51 33.51 2.57
CA GLU A 274 7.16 34.76 2.17
C GLU A 274 6.26 35.67 1.29
N CYS A 275 5.19 35.12 0.70
CA CYS A 275 4.17 35.88 -0.04
C CYS A 275 3.00 36.38 0.83
N ASN A 276 3.16 36.45 2.16
CA ASN A 276 2.14 36.82 3.16
C ASN A 276 0.90 35.91 3.19
N ASN A 277 0.92 34.77 2.50
CA ASN A 277 -0.14 33.78 2.59
C ASN A 277 0.11 32.84 3.78
N ILE A 278 -0.98 32.47 4.43
CA ILE A 278 -0.95 31.67 5.66
C ILE A 278 -1.48 30.26 5.35
N TYR A 279 -0.66 29.23 5.59
CA TYR A 279 -1.11 27.84 5.54
C TYR A 279 -1.48 27.36 6.94
N ASN A 280 -2.77 27.07 7.13
CA ASN A 280 -3.29 26.50 8.36
C ASN A 280 -3.33 24.97 8.26
N GLY A 281 -2.48 24.30 9.05
CA GLY A 281 -2.56 22.86 9.25
C GLY A 281 -3.71 22.53 10.21
N GLU A 282 -4.85 22.13 9.67
CA GLU A 282 -5.98 21.65 10.46
C GLU A 282 -6.02 20.12 10.51
N THR A 283 -6.51 19.58 11.62
CA THR A 283 -7.00 18.19 11.64
C THR A 283 -8.50 18.20 11.85
N LYS A 284 -9.19 17.18 11.35
CA LYS A 284 -10.65 17.02 11.50
C LYS A 284 -11.15 16.98 12.96
N VAL A 285 -10.27 16.98 13.96
CA VAL A 285 -10.61 16.93 15.39
C VAL A 285 -9.87 18.04 16.13
N GLY A 286 -10.66 18.92 16.78
CA GLY A 286 -10.13 20.07 17.51
C GLY A 286 -9.26 19.72 18.72
N ILE A 287 -8.32 20.61 19.06
CA ILE A 287 -7.29 20.42 20.11
C ILE A 287 -7.93 20.14 21.48
N TRP A 288 -9.05 20.78 21.79
CA TRP A 288 -9.78 20.64 23.05
C TRP A 288 -10.29 19.21 23.32
N LYS A 289 -10.50 18.41 22.26
CA LYS A 289 -10.89 17.00 22.38
C LYS A 289 -9.72 16.06 22.66
N ARG A 290 -8.48 16.54 22.56
CA ARG A 290 -7.25 15.76 22.78
C ARG A 290 -6.65 15.93 24.18
N MET A 291 -7.01 16.99 24.90
CA MET A 291 -6.47 17.32 26.23
C MET A 291 -7.34 16.79 27.39
N LYS A 292 -8.08 15.70 27.19
CA LYS A 292 -8.74 14.96 28.27
C LYS A 292 -8.04 13.64 28.51
#